data_AF-A0A8E6EV59-F1
#
_entry.id   AF-A0A8E6EV59-F1
#
_cell.length_a   1.000
_cell.length_b   1.000
_cell.length_c   1.000
_cell.angle_alpha   90.00
_cell.angle_beta   90.00
_cell.angle_gamma   90.00
#
_symmetry.space_group_name_H-M   'P 1'
#
loop_
_entity.id
_entity.type
_entity.pdbx_description
1 polymer ?
#
loop_
_entity_poly.entity_id
_entity_poly.type
_entity_poly.pdbx_seq_one_letter_code
_entity_poly.pdbx_strand_id
1 'polypeptide(L)'
;MKYLLVLSACLLSSIPSFAHPGSSESHPALRTWNLYDGNYHLHASFVVARSGEVQLRAEDGSTFWIPERFLSSEDKKWVEQKLTAIKELNTFVSVEDSKIAPVLAKYFEPFKETVKVRWDEKWLYVESNGLPDHLMMKGIKNWQQQVPLPQPYSGKNAWQIPLKPELAEKPISAKNNLFRGAIALAINGVPIFNALNNRGEDSFAIGELDEWGGHCGRADDYHYHAAPIHLEKKAGKGNPIAVALDGFAIYGFTEADGSPAGKLDEFNGKIGKDGVYRYHATKTYPYINGGMRGVVEVRGGQVDPQPRAFPMRPAGEPLRGASITNFSAPSENSFKLTYEVRRSTRTIEYSWTKDGTAKFIYDDGDGNKKTETYLRREGKDKKDGPPPKKN
;
A
#
# COMPACT_ATOMS: atom_id res chain seq x y z
N MET A 1 52.28 17.20 58.79
CA MET A 1 52.39 15.87 59.44
C MET A 1 51.79 14.85 58.49
N LYS A 2 52.63 13.95 57.96
CA LYS A 2 52.38 12.75 57.11
C LYS A 2 51.17 12.73 56.15
N TYR A 3 51.50 12.75 54.87
CA TYR A 3 50.70 12.38 53.70
C TYR A 3 50.13 10.96 53.79
N LEU A 4 48.87 10.78 53.39
CA LEU A 4 48.35 9.51 52.87
C LEU A 4 47.63 9.81 51.56
N LEU A 5 48.14 9.22 50.48
CA LEU A 5 47.64 9.32 49.11
C LEU A 5 46.28 8.63 48.98
N VAL A 6 45.34 9.29 48.30
CA VAL A 6 44.35 8.62 47.45
C VAL A 6 44.31 9.37 46.12
N LEU A 7 44.94 8.78 45.10
CA LEU A 7 44.85 9.22 43.71
C LEU A 7 43.45 8.86 43.19
N SER A 8 42.70 9.86 42.76
CA SER A 8 41.60 9.71 41.82
C SER A 8 42.12 10.17 40.46
N ALA A 9 42.31 9.23 39.54
CA ALA A 9 42.74 9.52 38.17
C ALA A 9 41.56 9.31 37.21
N CYS A 10 41.02 10.42 36.72
CA CYS A 10 40.27 10.46 35.48
C CYS A 10 41.15 9.97 34.32
N LEU A 11 40.70 8.99 33.56
CA LEU A 11 41.25 8.68 32.25
C LEU A 11 40.12 8.65 31.23
N LEU A 12 40.13 9.67 30.37
CA LEU A 12 39.48 9.68 29.07
C LEU A 12 39.88 8.41 28.32
N SER A 13 38.92 7.55 27.99
CA SER A 13 39.11 6.56 26.93
C SER A 13 38.57 7.13 25.63
N SER A 14 39.48 7.72 24.87
CA SER A 14 39.38 7.77 23.42
C SER A 14 39.22 6.34 22.90
N ILE A 15 38.06 6.01 22.34
CA ILE A 15 37.90 4.78 21.58
C ILE A 15 38.68 4.99 20.27
N PRO A 16 39.79 4.26 20.03
CA PRO A 16 40.42 4.31 18.73
C PRO A 16 39.48 3.71 17.71
N SER A 17 39.25 4.45 16.63
CA SER A 17 38.75 3.90 15.38
C SER A 17 39.74 2.82 14.94
N PHE A 18 39.45 1.56 15.25
CA PHE A 18 40.08 0.45 14.57
C PHE A 18 39.48 0.40 13.17
N ALA A 19 40.24 0.93 12.21
CA ALA A 19 40.19 0.42 10.86
C ALA A 19 40.39 -1.09 10.94
N HIS A 20 39.33 -1.86 10.65
CA HIS A 20 39.46 -3.30 10.53
C HIS A 20 40.45 -3.61 9.39
N PRO A 21 41.53 -4.36 9.63
CA PRO A 21 42.34 -4.88 8.56
C PRO A 21 41.47 -5.84 7.74
N GLY A 22 41.37 -5.59 6.44
CA GLY A 22 40.81 -6.56 5.52
C GLY A 22 41.67 -7.81 5.53
N SER A 23 41.13 -8.91 6.03
CA SER A 23 41.71 -10.24 5.83
C SER A 23 40.66 -11.33 5.89
N SER A 24 40.76 -12.20 4.89
CA SER A 24 40.12 -13.50 4.66
C SER A 24 38.62 -13.51 4.41
N GLU A 25 38.27 -13.72 3.14
CA GLU A 25 37.14 -14.58 2.77
C GLU A 25 37.07 -15.75 3.74
N SER A 26 35.92 -15.95 4.40
CA SER A 26 35.69 -17.16 5.16
C SER A 26 35.63 -18.32 4.17
N HIS A 27 36.76 -19.00 3.95
CA HIS A 27 36.75 -20.24 3.19
C HIS A 27 35.79 -21.21 3.90
N PRO A 28 34.75 -21.73 3.22
CA PRO A 28 33.83 -22.68 3.82
C PRO A 28 34.61 -23.89 4.32
N ALA A 29 34.31 -24.35 5.54
CA ALA A 29 35.08 -25.39 6.21
C ALA A 29 35.21 -26.64 5.31
N LEU A 30 36.45 -26.96 4.94
CA LEU A 30 36.79 -28.16 4.19
C LEU A 30 36.47 -29.40 5.04
N ARG A 31 35.91 -30.44 4.41
CA ARG A 31 35.66 -31.73 5.05
C ARG A 31 36.03 -32.87 4.11
N THR A 32 36.29 -34.04 4.69
CA THR A 32 36.44 -35.29 3.93
C THR A 32 35.06 -35.86 3.64
N TRP A 33 34.79 -36.10 2.36
CA TRP A 33 33.61 -36.76 1.83
C TRP A 33 33.97 -38.20 1.46
N ASN A 34 33.10 -39.14 1.83
CA ASN A 34 33.22 -40.56 1.60
C ASN A 34 32.27 -40.95 0.47
N LEU A 35 32.84 -41.30 -0.67
CA LEU A 35 32.11 -41.68 -1.87
C LEU A 35 32.14 -43.20 -2.06
N TYR A 36 31.12 -43.74 -2.73
CA TYR A 36 30.98 -45.15 -3.06
C TYR A 36 31.17 -46.06 -1.85
N ASP A 37 30.37 -45.82 -0.80
CA ASP A 37 30.40 -46.57 0.47
C ASP A 37 31.77 -46.58 1.16
N GLY A 38 32.51 -45.47 1.06
CA GLY A 38 33.79 -45.27 1.76
C GLY A 38 35.03 -45.70 0.98
N ASN A 39 34.89 -46.14 -0.26
CA ASN A 39 36.02 -46.56 -1.10
C ASN A 39 36.84 -45.39 -1.67
N TYR A 40 36.27 -44.18 -1.67
CA TYR A 40 36.93 -42.98 -2.17
C TYR A 40 36.75 -41.82 -1.19
N HIS A 41 37.84 -41.11 -0.91
CA HIS A 41 37.84 -39.94 -0.04
C HIS A 41 38.14 -38.69 -0.84
N LEU A 42 37.36 -37.64 -0.61
CA LEU A 42 37.49 -36.35 -1.28
C LEU A 42 37.52 -35.22 -0.26
N HIS A 43 38.50 -34.33 -0.33
CA HIS A 43 38.55 -33.12 0.49
C HIS A 43 37.92 -31.95 -0.25
N ALA A 44 36.78 -31.47 0.25
CA ALA A 44 36.04 -30.37 -0.37
C ALA A 44 35.11 -29.68 0.63
N SER A 45 34.71 -28.46 0.31
CA SER A 45 33.72 -27.69 1.08
C SER A 45 32.32 -27.84 0.49
N PHE A 46 31.30 -27.81 1.34
CA PHE A 46 29.89 -27.83 0.90
C PHE A 46 29.50 -26.47 0.34
N VAL A 47 28.79 -26.46 -0.80
CA VAL A 47 28.24 -25.23 -1.39
C VAL A 47 26.71 -25.22 -1.28
N VAL A 48 26.04 -26.22 -1.86
CA VAL A 48 24.58 -26.33 -1.89
C VAL A 48 24.19 -27.78 -2.18
N ALA A 49 22.97 -28.19 -1.80
CA ALA A 49 22.36 -29.43 -2.26
C ALA A 49 20.95 -29.16 -2.80
N ARG A 50 20.60 -29.78 -3.92
CA ARG A 50 19.29 -29.68 -4.55
C ARG A 50 19.04 -30.87 -5.46
N SER A 51 17.79 -31.28 -5.59
CA SER A 51 17.37 -32.29 -6.57
C SER A 51 18.14 -33.62 -6.50
N GLY A 52 18.56 -34.04 -5.31
CA GLY A 52 19.31 -35.29 -5.10
C GLY A 52 20.79 -35.21 -5.48
N GLU A 53 21.35 -34.00 -5.61
CA GLU A 53 22.77 -33.76 -5.87
C GLU A 53 23.35 -32.72 -4.91
N VAL A 54 24.63 -32.87 -4.60
CA VAL A 54 25.41 -31.99 -3.72
C VAL A 54 26.52 -31.33 -4.52
N GLN A 55 26.55 -30.00 -4.52
CA GLN A 55 27.65 -29.23 -5.09
C GLN A 55 28.75 -29.03 -4.03
N LEU A 56 29.96 -29.42 -4.39
CA LEU A 56 31.15 -29.27 -3.57
C LEU A 56 32.15 -28.35 -4.25
N ARG A 57 33.01 -27.72 -3.45
CA ARG A 57 34.13 -26.89 -3.93
C ARG A 57 35.45 -27.46 -3.42
N ALA A 58 36.34 -27.83 -4.35
CA ALA A 58 37.69 -28.28 -4.04
C ALA A 58 38.58 -27.12 -3.57
N GLU A 59 39.78 -27.45 -3.08
CA GLU A 59 40.77 -26.48 -2.58
C GLU A 59 41.27 -25.52 -3.67
N ASP A 60 41.29 -25.95 -4.92
CA ASP A 60 41.64 -25.11 -6.07
C ASP A 60 40.52 -24.12 -6.47
N GLY A 61 39.40 -24.12 -5.73
CA GLY A 61 38.24 -23.26 -5.96
C GLY A 61 37.27 -23.78 -7.01
N SER A 62 37.59 -24.88 -7.70
CA SER A 62 36.69 -25.51 -8.67
C SER A 62 35.46 -26.09 -7.97
N THR A 63 34.32 -26.05 -8.65
CA THR A 63 33.07 -26.63 -8.12
C THR A 63 32.57 -27.75 -9.01
N PHE A 64 32.01 -28.80 -8.40
CA PHE A 64 31.46 -29.94 -9.10
C PHE A 64 30.27 -30.53 -8.34
N TRP A 65 29.40 -31.23 -9.05
CA TRP A 65 28.20 -31.86 -8.51
C TRP A 65 28.43 -33.35 -8.28
N ILE A 66 27.96 -33.85 -7.15
CA ILE A 66 27.96 -35.27 -6.81
C ILE A 66 26.51 -35.71 -6.55
N PRO A 67 25.99 -36.69 -7.29
CA PRO A 67 24.72 -37.33 -6.95
C PRO A 67 24.75 -37.90 -5.53
N GLU A 68 23.74 -37.57 -4.71
CA GLU A 68 23.66 -37.97 -3.30
C GLU A 68 23.78 -39.49 -3.14
N ARG A 69 23.29 -40.27 -4.11
CA ARG A 69 23.40 -41.74 -4.09
C ARG A 69 24.84 -42.26 -3.91
N PHE A 70 25.84 -41.50 -4.35
CA PHE A 70 27.25 -41.87 -4.22
C PHE A 70 27.89 -41.46 -2.90
N LEU A 71 27.22 -40.65 -2.08
CA LEU A 71 27.68 -40.30 -0.74
C LEU A 71 27.42 -41.46 0.23
N SER A 72 28.30 -41.61 1.23
CA SER A 72 28.05 -42.51 2.36
C SER A 72 26.82 -42.07 3.16
N SER A 73 26.30 -42.98 3.97
CA SER A 73 25.15 -42.70 4.85
C SER A 73 25.43 -41.56 5.83
N GLU A 74 26.65 -41.47 6.36
CA GLU A 74 27.09 -40.40 7.25
C GLU A 74 27.10 -39.03 6.54
N ASP A 75 27.58 -38.99 5.29
CA ASP A 75 27.62 -37.76 4.51
C ASP A 75 26.24 -37.28 4.08
N LYS A 76 25.35 -38.21 3.70
CA LYS A 76 23.94 -37.89 3.44
C LYS A 76 23.30 -37.25 4.67
N LYS A 77 23.47 -37.86 5.85
CA LYS A 77 22.95 -37.34 7.11
C LYS A 77 23.53 -35.96 7.45
N TRP A 78 24.81 -35.74 7.17
CA TRP A 78 25.45 -34.45 7.39
C TRP A 78 24.87 -33.36 6.47
N VAL A 79 24.64 -33.68 5.19
CA VAL A 79 24.01 -32.76 4.22
C VAL A 79 22.60 -32.41 4.67
N GLU A 80 21.80 -33.39 5.07
CA GLU A 80 20.45 -33.16 5.61
C GLU A 80 20.47 -32.23 6.84
N GLN A 81 21.40 -32.45 7.77
CA GLN A 81 21.59 -31.58 8.94
C GLN A 81 21.97 -30.15 8.54
N LYS A 82 22.86 -29.98 7.54
CA LYS A 82 23.23 -28.66 7.03
C LYS A 82 22.08 -27.95 6.34
N LEU A 83 21.31 -28.65 5.52
CA LEU A 83 20.12 -28.08 4.89
C LEU A 83 19.07 -27.67 5.94
N THR A 84 18.89 -28.48 6.98
CA THR A 84 18.01 -28.16 8.10
C THR A 84 18.48 -26.91 8.83
N ALA A 85 19.77 -26.82 9.19
CA ALA A 85 20.35 -25.65 9.84
C ALA A 85 20.28 -24.38 8.98
N ILE A 86 20.51 -24.48 7.67
CA ILE A 86 20.34 -23.35 6.72
C ILE A 86 18.88 -22.92 6.69
N LYS A 87 17.93 -23.87 6.64
CA LYS A 87 16.50 -23.57 6.66
C LYS A 87 16.08 -22.90 7.97
N GLU A 88 16.57 -23.38 9.11
CA GLU A 88 16.33 -22.77 10.41
C GLU A 88 16.89 -21.34 10.48
N LEU A 89 18.16 -21.13 10.07
CA LEU A 89 18.77 -19.80 10.00
C LEU A 89 17.97 -18.84 9.11
N ASN A 90 17.56 -19.28 7.92
CA ASN A 90 16.74 -18.48 7.03
C ASN A 90 15.36 -18.16 7.63
N THR A 91 14.80 -19.07 8.44
CA THR A 91 13.53 -18.85 9.15
C THR A 91 13.71 -17.85 10.30
N PHE A 92 14.82 -17.90 11.04
CA PHE A 92 15.13 -16.92 12.09
C PHE A 92 15.32 -15.51 11.52
N VAL A 93 16.07 -15.39 10.41
CA VAL A 93 16.26 -14.10 9.72
C VAL A 93 14.94 -13.55 9.19
N SER A 94 14.08 -14.38 8.58
CA SER A 94 12.78 -13.91 8.07
C SER A 94 11.84 -13.45 9.19
N VAL A 95 11.87 -14.11 10.35
CA VAL A 95 11.09 -13.69 11.53
C VAL A 95 11.62 -12.38 12.13
N GLU A 96 12.93 -12.15 12.18
CA GLU A 96 13.49 -10.86 12.64
C GLU A 96 13.20 -9.72 11.66
N ASP A 97 13.37 -9.93 10.35
CA ASP A 97 13.01 -8.96 9.31
C ASP A 97 11.52 -8.62 9.35
N SER A 98 10.64 -9.59 9.66
CA SER A 98 9.20 -9.35 9.81
C SER A 98 8.84 -8.42 10.98
N LYS A 99 9.74 -8.20 11.95
CA LYS A 99 9.52 -7.28 13.08
C LYS A 99 9.91 -5.83 12.76
N ILE A 100 10.73 -5.59 11.74
CA ILE A 100 11.12 -4.23 11.32
C ILE A 100 10.04 -3.68 10.40
N ALA A 101 9.47 -2.53 10.76
CA ALA A 101 8.44 -1.90 9.94
C ALA A 101 8.99 -1.54 8.55
N PRO A 102 8.34 -1.98 7.45
CA PRO A 102 8.78 -1.65 6.10
C PRO A 102 8.66 -0.15 5.85
N VAL A 103 9.47 0.37 4.92
CA VAL A 103 9.48 1.81 4.58
C VAL A 103 8.08 2.30 4.20
N LEU A 104 7.31 1.52 3.45
CA LEU A 104 5.93 1.86 3.08
C LEU A 104 5.03 2.11 4.31
N ALA A 105 5.20 1.34 5.40
CA ALA A 105 4.41 1.53 6.62
C ALA A 105 4.64 2.91 7.24
N LYS A 106 5.87 3.45 7.14
CA LYS A 106 6.22 4.76 7.69
C LYS A 106 5.49 5.92 6.99
N TYR A 107 5.08 5.74 5.74
CA TYR A 107 4.35 6.78 5.01
C TYR A 107 2.97 7.08 5.60
N PHE A 108 2.38 6.12 6.32
CA PHE A 108 1.06 6.25 6.97
C PHE A 108 1.13 6.76 8.41
N GLU A 109 2.32 6.85 9.01
CA GLU A 109 2.52 7.33 10.39
C GLU A 109 1.89 8.71 10.68
N PRO A 110 1.89 9.70 9.75
CA PRO A 110 1.21 10.98 9.98
C PRO A 110 -0.30 10.88 10.23
N PHE A 111 -0.91 9.71 9.94
CA PHE A 111 -2.34 9.44 10.09
C PHE A 111 -2.63 8.23 11.00
N LYS A 112 -1.71 7.85 11.89
CA LYS A 112 -1.86 6.68 12.77
C LYS A 112 -3.10 6.65 13.68
N GLU A 113 -3.72 7.79 13.92
CA GLU A 113 -4.96 7.89 14.70
C GLU A 113 -6.18 7.37 13.92
N THR A 114 -6.13 7.41 12.58
CA THR A 114 -7.23 6.98 11.69
C THR A 114 -6.84 5.81 10.78
N VAL A 115 -5.54 5.53 10.64
CA VAL A 115 -4.98 4.47 9.80
C VAL A 115 -4.18 3.51 10.67
N LYS A 116 -4.44 2.21 10.51
CA LYS A 116 -3.63 1.15 11.13
C LYS A 116 -2.88 0.40 10.04
N VAL A 117 -1.65 0.02 10.34
CA VAL A 117 -0.83 -0.78 9.42
C VAL A 117 -0.37 -2.07 10.08
N ARG A 118 -0.33 -3.13 9.30
CA ARG A 118 0.29 -4.42 9.64
C ARG A 118 0.94 -4.97 8.39
N TRP A 119 1.90 -5.88 8.51
CA TRP A 119 2.60 -6.42 7.34
C TRP A 119 2.97 -7.89 7.54
N ASP A 120 3.22 -8.56 6.43
CA ASP A 120 3.91 -9.85 6.37
C ASP A 120 5.10 -9.73 5.41
N GLU A 121 5.70 -10.85 4.99
CA GLU A 121 6.86 -10.84 4.09
C GLU A 121 6.57 -10.27 2.69
N LYS A 122 5.29 -10.25 2.27
CA LYS A 122 4.86 -9.89 0.92
C LYS A 122 4.08 -8.59 0.87
N TRP A 123 3.20 -8.36 1.84
CA TRP A 123 2.19 -7.31 1.79
C TRP A 123 2.28 -6.35 2.98
N LEU A 124 2.15 -5.07 2.69
CA LEU A 124 1.62 -4.10 3.64
C LEU A 124 0.09 -4.18 3.60
N TYR A 125 -0.52 -4.29 4.77
CA TYR A 125 -1.96 -4.14 4.95
C TYR A 125 -2.25 -2.81 5.62
N VAL A 126 -3.15 -2.03 5.01
CA VAL A 126 -3.55 -0.72 5.50
C VAL A 126 -5.04 -0.74 5.83
N GLU A 127 -5.37 -0.44 7.08
CA GLU A 127 -6.73 -0.39 7.57
C GLU A 127 -7.17 1.06 7.80
N SER A 128 -8.38 1.40 7.34
CA SER A 128 -8.97 2.73 7.52
C SER A 128 -10.50 2.64 7.46
N ASN A 129 -11.18 3.75 7.73
CA ASN A 129 -12.62 3.87 7.45
C ASN A 129 -12.91 4.56 6.10
N GLY A 130 -11.88 4.90 5.31
CA GLY A 130 -12.01 5.59 4.03
C GLY A 130 -12.45 7.06 4.10
N LEU A 131 -12.55 7.67 5.29
CA LEU A 131 -12.89 9.08 5.44
C LEU A 131 -11.65 9.93 5.75
N PRO A 132 -11.45 11.07 5.08
CA PRO A 132 -10.39 12.01 5.42
C PRO A 132 -10.73 12.85 6.66
N ASP A 133 -9.74 13.59 7.16
CA ASP A 133 -9.89 14.55 8.25
C ASP A 133 -10.25 15.98 7.79
N HIS A 134 -10.43 16.18 6.48
CA HIS A 134 -10.93 17.42 5.89
C HIS A 134 -12.41 17.31 5.51
N LEU A 135 -13.08 18.45 5.35
CA LEU A 135 -14.46 18.48 4.84
C LEU A 135 -14.48 18.15 3.35
N MET A 136 -15.47 17.38 2.90
CA MET A 136 -15.58 16.82 1.55
C MET A 136 -16.73 17.49 0.78
N MET A 137 -16.99 17.04 -0.44
CA MET A 137 -18.21 17.27 -1.25
C MET A 137 -18.45 18.70 -1.77
N LYS A 138 -17.99 19.73 -1.07
CA LYS A 138 -18.14 21.13 -1.50
C LYS A 138 -17.47 21.34 -2.86
N GLY A 139 -18.19 22.00 -3.78
CA GLY A 139 -17.70 22.30 -5.13
C GLY A 139 -18.16 21.32 -6.22
N ILE A 140 -18.71 20.16 -5.85
CA ILE A 140 -19.26 19.20 -6.82
C ILE A 140 -20.47 19.80 -7.54
N LYS A 141 -20.46 19.73 -8.88
CA LYS A 141 -21.52 20.26 -9.77
C LYS A 141 -22.20 19.17 -10.62
N ASN A 142 -21.61 17.99 -10.68
CA ASN A 142 -22.19 16.81 -11.29
C ASN A 142 -22.26 15.70 -10.23
N TRP A 143 -23.44 15.55 -9.62
CA TRP A 143 -23.59 14.76 -8.40
C TRP A 143 -24.58 13.61 -8.56
N GLN A 144 -24.15 12.41 -8.13
CA GLN A 144 -24.95 11.18 -8.15
C GLN A 144 -25.69 10.88 -6.83
N GLN A 145 -25.98 11.92 -6.02
CA GLN A 145 -26.71 11.79 -4.76
C GLN A 145 -26.08 10.83 -3.75
N GLN A 146 -24.76 10.67 -3.79
CA GLN A 146 -23.95 9.93 -2.83
C GLN A 146 -23.35 10.88 -1.80
N VAL A 147 -23.16 10.41 -0.58
CA VAL A 147 -22.54 11.18 0.51
C VAL A 147 -21.47 10.34 1.19
N PRO A 148 -20.48 10.93 1.87
CA PRO A 148 -19.42 10.15 2.47
C PRO A 148 -19.95 9.36 3.68
N LEU A 149 -19.78 8.04 3.64
CA LEU A 149 -20.01 7.11 4.75
C LEU A 149 -18.76 6.25 4.98
N PRO A 150 -18.45 5.90 6.25
CA PRO A 150 -17.27 5.12 6.56
C PRO A 150 -17.39 3.71 5.98
N GLN A 151 -16.31 3.16 5.43
CA GLN A 151 -16.24 1.80 4.89
C GLN A 151 -15.38 0.90 5.78
N PRO A 152 -15.69 -0.39 5.95
CA PRO A 152 -14.99 -1.24 6.91
C PRO A 152 -13.73 -1.84 6.27
N TYR A 153 -12.75 -1.01 5.91
CA TYR A 153 -11.50 -1.47 5.31
C TYR A 153 -10.54 -2.00 6.38
N SER A 154 -10.90 -3.06 7.09
CA SER A 154 -10.13 -3.61 8.22
C SER A 154 -10.07 -5.13 8.22
N GLY A 155 -9.12 -5.70 8.97
CA GLY A 155 -8.95 -7.15 9.09
C GLY A 155 -8.73 -7.80 7.71
N LYS A 156 -9.59 -8.74 7.33
CA LYS A 156 -9.53 -9.42 6.02
C LYS A 156 -9.93 -8.53 4.84
N ASN A 157 -10.58 -7.39 5.12
CA ASN A 157 -10.99 -6.38 4.14
C ASN A 157 -10.05 -5.16 4.18
N ALA A 158 -8.80 -5.32 4.62
CA ALA A 158 -7.80 -4.26 4.56
C ALA A 158 -7.29 -4.07 3.12
N TRP A 159 -6.75 -2.89 2.82
CA TRP A 159 -5.98 -2.67 1.59
C TRP A 159 -4.72 -3.53 1.61
N GLN A 160 -4.27 -3.99 0.44
CA GLN A 160 -3.06 -4.80 0.28
C GLN A 160 -2.14 -4.12 -0.74
N ILE A 161 -0.90 -3.86 -0.34
CA ILE A 161 0.11 -3.18 -1.17
C ILE A 161 1.40 -4.01 -1.13
N PRO A 162 2.00 -4.37 -2.28
CA PRO A 162 3.17 -5.23 -2.28
C PRO A 162 4.38 -4.48 -1.71
N LEU A 163 5.15 -5.15 -0.84
CA LEU A 163 6.34 -4.57 -0.22
C LEU A 163 7.56 -4.52 -1.16
N LYS A 164 7.55 -5.36 -2.20
CA LYS A 164 8.62 -5.50 -3.18
C LYS A 164 8.03 -5.26 -4.58
N PRO A 165 7.82 -3.99 -4.97
CA PRO A 165 7.27 -3.66 -6.27
C PRO A 165 8.27 -4.01 -7.38
N GLU A 166 7.78 -4.59 -8.47
CA GLU A 166 8.56 -4.93 -9.66
C GLU A 166 7.97 -4.23 -10.87
N LEU A 167 8.82 -3.72 -11.77
CA LEU A 167 8.36 -3.13 -13.03
C LEU A 167 7.74 -4.22 -13.91
N ALA A 168 6.56 -3.95 -14.47
CA ALA A 168 5.92 -4.86 -15.39
C ALA A 168 6.56 -4.78 -16.78
N GLU A 169 6.74 -5.92 -17.44
CA GLU A 169 7.09 -5.97 -18.87
C GLU A 169 6.00 -5.33 -19.74
N LYS A 170 4.74 -5.44 -19.30
CA LYS A 170 3.55 -4.87 -19.95
C LYS A 170 2.75 -4.05 -18.93
N PRO A 171 3.12 -2.78 -18.70
CA PRO A 171 2.38 -1.87 -17.84
C PRO A 171 0.92 -1.68 -18.28
N ILE A 172 0.05 -1.33 -17.33
CA ILE A 172 -1.39 -1.16 -17.56
C ILE A 172 -1.74 0.31 -17.54
N SER A 173 -2.32 0.83 -18.62
CA SER A 173 -2.77 2.23 -18.70
C SER A 173 -4.15 2.42 -18.11
N ALA A 174 -4.30 3.44 -17.26
CA ALA A 174 -5.60 3.89 -16.75
C ALA A 174 -6.45 4.58 -17.84
N LYS A 175 -5.87 4.93 -18.99
CA LYS A 175 -6.62 5.55 -20.10
C LYS A 175 -7.64 4.58 -20.74
N ASN A 176 -7.37 3.28 -20.69
CA ASN A 176 -8.19 2.25 -21.33
C ASN A 176 -8.51 1.05 -20.42
N ASN A 177 -8.07 1.07 -19.16
CA ASN A 177 -8.33 0.05 -18.15
C ASN A 177 -8.56 0.72 -16.79
N LEU A 178 -8.81 -0.09 -15.75
CA LEU A 178 -8.90 0.37 -14.36
C LEU A 178 -10.01 1.39 -14.13
N PHE A 179 -11.15 1.22 -14.81
CA PHE A 179 -12.34 2.07 -14.66
C PHE A 179 -13.18 1.73 -13.41
N ARG A 180 -12.69 0.80 -12.59
CA ARG A 180 -13.32 0.33 -11.36
C ARG A 180 -12.25 0.16 -10.29
N GLY A 181 -12.65 0.37 -9.03
CA GLY A 181 -11.78 0.20 -7.87
C GLY A 181 -10.66 1.25 -7.81
N ALA A 182 -9.82 1.12 -6.79
CA ALA A 182 -8.68 2.00 -6.62
C ALA A 182 -7.50 1.57 -7.48
N ILE A 183 -6.62 2.53 -7.75
CA ILE A 183 -5.29 2.34 -8.35
C ILE A 183 -4.17 2.75 -7.38
N ALA A 184 -4.52 3.47 -6.32
CA ALA A 184 -3.61 3.85 -5.24
C ALA A 184 -4.36 4.06 -3.92
N LEU A 185 -3.62 4.18 -2.83
CA LEU A 185 -4.12 4.53 -1.50
C LEU A 185 -3.37 5.76 -0.98
N ALA A 186 -4.10 6.82 -0.64
CA ALA A 186 -3.53 7.99 -0.01
C ALA A 186 -3.03 7.68 1.41
N ILE A 187 -2.03 8.42 1.89
CA ILE A 187 -1.45 8.17 3.23
C ILE A 187 -2.43 8.41 4.38
N ASN A 188 -3.54 9.10 4.14
CA ASN A 188 -4.66 9.25 5.08
C ASN A 188 -5.65 8.07 5.05
N GLY A 189 -5.36 7.02 4.27
CA GLY A 189 -6.20 5.83 4.15
C GLY A 189 -7.40 5.98 3.21
N VAL A 190 -7.50 7.09 2.46
CA VAL A 190 -8.55 7.28 1.45
C VAL A 190 -8.13 6.67 0.12
N PRO A 191 -8.99 5.87 -0.55
CA PRO A 191 -8.67 5.28 -1.84
C PRO A 191 -8.52 6.34 -2.94
N ILE A 192 -7.65 6.06 -3.92
CA ILE A 192 -7.48 6.90 -5.10
C ILE A 192 -7.83 6.07 -6.32
N PHE A 193 -8.81 6.55 -7.08
CA PHE A 193 -9.34 5.92 -8.28
C PHE A 193 -8.70 6.57 -9.51
N ASN A 194 -8.91 5.92 -10.65
CA ASN A 194 -8.53 6.44 -11.96
C ASN A 194 -9.14 7.83 -12.19
N ALA A 195 -8.38 8.79 -12.72
CA ALA A 195 -8.91 10.11 -13.10
C ALA A 195 -10.15 10.05 -14.00
N LEU A 196 -10.28 8.96 -14.77
CA LEU A 196 -11.50 8.65 -15.52
C LEU A 196 -12.49 7.86 -14.67
N ASN A 197 -13.76 8.27 -14.69
CA ASN A 197 -14.85 7.51 -14.09
C ASN A 197 -15.16 6.23 -14.89
N ASN A 198 -16.17 5.47 -14.45
CA ASN A 198 -16.55 4.21 -15.07
C ASN A 198 -17.11 4.33 -16.51
N ARG A 199 -17.35 5.54 -17.00
CA ARG A 199 -17.76 5.85 -18.38
C ARG A 199 -16.59 6.30 -19.25
N GLY A 200 -15.38 6.41 -18.68
CA GLY A 200 -14.19 6.91 -19.37
C GLY A 200 -14.13 8.43 -19.45
N GLU A 201 -14.94 9.15 -18.67
CA GLU A 201 -14.93 10.62 -18.64
C GLU A 201 -14.03 11.13 -17.51
N ASP A 202 -13.32 12.23 -17.74
CA ASP A 202 -12.47 12.88 -16.73
C ASP A 202 -13.35 13.51 -15.64
N SER A 203 -13.34 12.90 -14.44
CA SER A 203 -14.18 13.30 -13.31
C SER A 203 -13.93 14.74 -12.87
N PHE A 204 -12.67 15.22 -12.95
CA PHE A 204 -12.34 16.61 -12.62
C PHE A 204 -12.96 17.55 -13.66
N ALA A 205 -12.73 17.28 -14.95
CA ALA A 205 -13.19 18.13 -16.03
C ALA A 205 -14.72 18.26 -16.10
N ILE A 206 -15.46 17.20 -15.76
CA ILE A 206 -16.94 17.20 -15.78
C ILE A 206 -17.58 17.66 -14.47
N GLY A 207 -16.78 18.11 -13.48
CA GLY A 207 -17.27 18.68 -12.22
C GLY A 207 -17.84 17.67 -11.22
N GLU A 208 -17.39 16.41 -11.27
CA GLU A 208 -17.77 15.37 -10.30
C GLU A 208 -17.00 15.50 -8.96
N LEU A 209 -15.90 16.27 -8.92
CA LEU A 209 -14.99 16.33 -7.78
C LEU A 209 -15.22 17.55 -6.87
N ASP A 210 -14.94 17.35 -5.58
CA ASP A 210 -14.87 18.41 -4.58
C ASP A 210 -13.55 19.19 -4.64
N GLU A 211 -13.41 20.19 -3.77
CA GLU A 211 -12.22 21.05 -3.67
C GLU A 211 -10.91 20.29 -3.36
N TRP A 212 -10.99 19.04 -2.92
CA TRP A 212 -9.86 18.17 -2.61
C TRP A 212 -9.59 17.13 -3.69
N GLY A 213 -10.38 17.11 -4.76
CA GLY A 213 -10.22 16.19 -5.88
C GLY A 213 -10.87 14.82 -5.67
N GLY A 214 -11.88 14.72 -4.79
CA GLY A 214 -12.59 13.47 -4.52
C GLY A 214 -14.11 13.58 -4.61
N HIS A 215 -14.77 12.44 -4.59
CA HIS A 215 -16.23 12.32 -4.52
C HIS A 215 -16.64 10.97 -3.94
N CYS A 216 -17.94 10.72 -3.84
CA CYS A 216 -18.47 9.44 -3.34
C CYS A 216 -18.94 8.53 -4.48
N GLY A 217 -18.58 7.25 -4.40
CA GLY A 217 -19.04 6.16 -5.25
C GLY A 217 -20.43 5.64 -4.87
N ARG A 218 -20.92 4.64 -5.60
CA ARG A 218 -22.27 4.06 -5.42
C ARG A 218 -22.50 3.40 -4.07
N ALA A 219 -21.44 3.14 -3.30
CA ALA A 219 -21.53 2.58 -1.96
C ALA A 219 -21.38 3.64 -0.86
N ASP A 220 -21.54 4.93 -1.20
CA ASP A 220 -21.24 6.07 -0.34
C ASP A 220 -19.76 6.07 0.12
N ASP A 221 -18.87 5.45 -0.66
CA ASP A 221 -17.44 5.41 -0.41
C ASP A 221 -16.77 6.67 -0.99
N TYR A 222 -16.16 7.49 -0.14
CA TYR A 222 -15.37 8.63 -0.60
C TYR A 222 -14.02 8.16 -1.15
N HIS A 223 -13.61 8.72 -2.29
CA HIS A 223 -12.32 8.45 -2.92
C HIS A 223 -11.86 9.64 -3.76
N TYR A 224 -10.54 9.77 -3.93
CA TYR A 224 -9.96 10.78 -4.80
C TYR A 224 -9.87 10.30 -6.25
N HIS A 225 -9.98 11.22 -7.20
CA HIS A 225 -9.66 11.04 -8.62
C HIS A 225 -8.48 11.91 -9.07
N ALA A 226 -8.16 12.95 -8.29
CA ALA A 226 -6.96 13.76 -8.45
C ALA A 226 -6.04 13.60 -7.24
N ALA A 227 -4.75 13.87 -7.41
CA ALA A 227 -3.79 13.72 -6.32
C ALA A 227 -4.13 14.62 -5.11
N PRO A 228 -4.20 14.07 -3.89
CA PRO A 228 -4.50 14.85 -2.69
C PRO A 228 -3.24 15.60 -2.20
N ILE A 229 -2.78 16.60 -2.96
CA ILE A 229 -1.52 17.33 -2.72
C ILE A 229 -1.47 17.97 -1.32
N HIS A 230 -2.62 18.34 -0.77
CA HIS A 230 -2.72 18.91 0.57
C HIS A 230 -2.11 18.01 1.66
N LEU A 231 -2.03 16.70 1.43
CA LEU A 231 -1.39 15.74 2.33
C LEU A 231 0.13 15.98 2.45
N GLU A 232 0.79 16.65 1.49
CA GLU A 232 2.23 16.99 1.59
C GLU A 232 2.55 17.75 2.88
N LYS A 233 1.61 18.59 3.36
CA LYS A 233 1.78 19.34 4.61
C LYS A 233 1.94 18.41 5.83
N LYS A 234 1.25 17.27 5.84
CA LYS A 234 1.33 16.26 6.90
C LYS A 234 2.40 15.21 6.64
N ALA A 235 2.59 14.82 5.39
CA ALA A 235 3.65 13.90 4.97
C ALA A 235 5.04 14.47 5.28
N GLY A 236 5.21 15.78 5.12
CA GLY A 236 6.50 16.45 5.17
C GLY A 236 7.19 16.47 3.80
N LYS A 237 8.06 17.46 3.61
CA LYS A 237 8.76 17.68 2.34
C LYS A 237 9.55 16.42 1.93
N GLY A 238 9.39 16.01 0.67
CA GLY A 238 10.10 14.86 0.11
C GLY A 238 9.57 13.50 0.54
N ASN A 239 8.43 13.45 1.25
CA ASN A 239 7.71 12.22 1.53
C ASN A 239 6.52 12.07 0.56
N PRO A 240 6.09 10.83 0.27
CA PRO A 240 4.96 10.59 -0.61
C PRO A 240 3.63 10.94 0.05
N ILE A 241 2.64 11.24 -0.80
CA ILE A 241 1.25 11.50 -0.41
C ILE A 241 0.33 10.30 -0.60
N ALA A 242 0.80 9.29 -1.33
CA ALA A 242 0.07 8.05 -1.57
C ALA A 242 1.03 6.92 -1.96
N VAL A 243 0.51 5.70 -2.01
CA VAL A 243 1.20 4.53 -2.56
C VAL A 243 0.29 3.86 -3.58
N ALA A 244 0.78 3.64 -4.79
CA ALA A 244 0.06 2.93 -5.83
C ALA A 244 -0.12 1.45 -5.45
N LEU A 245 -1.17 0.81 -5.95
CA LEU A 245 -1.44 -0.60 -5.62
C LEU A 245 -0.41 -1.59 -6.22
N ASP A 246 0.49 -1.11 -7.08
CA ASP A 246 1.66 -1.86 -7.54
C ASP A 246 2.86 -1.72 -6.58
N GLY A 247 2.73 -0.95 -5.51
CA GLY A 247 3.72 -0.74 -4.44
C GLY A 247 4.63 0.47 -4.61
N PHE A 248 4.59 1.17 -5.74
CA PHE A 248 5.41 2.38 -5.93
C PHE A 248 4.79 3.60 -5.26
N ALA A 249 5.64 4.42 -4.64
CA ALA A 249 5.23 5.64 -3.96
C ALA A 249 4.77 6.72 -4.95
N ILE A 250 3.82 7.55 -4.53
CA ILE A 250 3.31 8.69 -5.27
C ILE A 250 3.63 9.98 -4.50
N TYR A 251 4.38 10.87 -5.13
CA TYR A 251 4.77 12.17 -4.60
C TYR A 251 3.89 13.28 -5.17
N GLY A 252 3.92 14.47 -4.58
CA GLY A 252 3.30 15.65 -5.18
C GLY A 252 4.13 16.19 -6.35
N PHE A 253 4.05 17.50 -6.57
CA PHE A 253 4.61 18.14 -7.78
C PHE A 253 6.14 18.26 -7.80
N THR A 254 6.80 17.95 -6.68
CA THR A 254 8.22 18.25 -6.47
C THR A 254 9.01 17.02 -6.04
N GLU A 255 10.31 17.08 -6.28
CA GLU A 255 11.31 16.18 -5.72
C GLU A 255 11.58 16.49 -4.24
N ALA A 256 12.35 15.64 -3.57
CA ALA A 256 12.70 15.83 -2.16
C ALA A 256 13.46 17.14 -1.87
N ASP A 257 14.24 17.64 -2.83
CA ASP A 257 14.91 18.95 -2.72
C ASP A 257 13.96 20.15 -2.96
N GLY A 258 12.74 19.90 -3.42
CA GLY A 258 11.71 20.90 -3.74
C GLY A 258 11.76 21.40 -5.19
N SER A 259 12.68 20.90 -6.01
CA SER A 259 12.66 21.15 -7.45
C SER A 259 11.45 20.46 -8.11
N PRO A 260 10.95 20.95 -9.25
CA PRO A 260 9.89 20.25 -9.99
C PRO A 260 10.31 18.81 -10.34
N ALA A 261 9.35 17.88 -10.39
CA ALA A 261 9.60 16.46 -10.74
C ALA A 261 10.32 16.25 -12.09
N GLY A 262 10.26 17.25 -12.97
CA GLY A 262 10.92 17.24 -14.27
C GLY A 262 10.13 16.42 -15.29
N LYS A 263 10.84 15.71 -16.18
CA LYS A 263 10.22 14.87 -17.20
C LYS A 263 9.71 13.56 -16.59
N LEU A 264 8.41 13.32 -16.73
CA LEU A 264 7.73 12.08 -16.36
C LEU A 264 7.49 11.21 -17.60
N ASP A 265 7.28 9.91 -17.39
CA ASP A 265 6.83 8.96 -18.40
C ASP A 265 5.31 9.04 -18.63
N GLU A 266 4.78 8.18 -19.49
CA GLU A 266 3.35 8.13 -19.82
C GLU A 266 2.42 7.77 -18.65
N PHE A 267 2.96 7.31 -17.52
CA PHE A 267 2.21 6.96 -16.30
C PHE A 267 2.33 8.03 -15.22
N ASN A 268 2.87 9.21 -15.53
CA ASN A 268 3.25 10.25 -14.57
C ASN A 268 4.29 9.76 -13.54
N GLY A 269 5.23 8.89 -13.94
CA GLY A 269 6.32 8.48 -13.06
C GLY A 269 7.69 8.62 -13.69
N LYS A 270 8.70 8.24 -12.90
CA LYS A 270 10.12 8.30 -13.27
C LYS A 270 10.95 7.44 -12.33
N ILE A 271 12.14 7.08 -12.78
CA ILE A 271 13.17 6.51 -11.92
C ILE A 271 13.85 7.65 -11.16
N GLY A 272 13.86 7.58 -9.82
CA GLY A 272 14.54 8.54 -8.96
C GLY A 272 16.05 8.40 -8.99
N LYS A 273 16.76 9.33 -8.34
CA LYS A 273 18.23 9.30 -8.21
C LYS A 273 18.75 8.06 -7.46
N ASP A 274 17.90 7.45 -6.65
CA ASP A 274 18.16 6.20 -5.90
C ASP A 274 17.88 4.93 -6.72
N GLY A 275 17.50 5.06 -8.00
CA GLY A 275 17.16 3.93 -8.87
C GLY A 275 15.75 3.37 -8.65
N VAL A 276 14.95 3.94 -7.74
CA VAL A 276 13.59 3.48 -7.46
C VAL A 276 12.58 4.27 -8.28
N TYR A 277 11.70 3.54 -8.97
CA TYR A 277 10.58 4.14 -9.70
C TYR A 277 9.56 4.75 -8.74
N ARG A 278 9.02 5.92 -9.09
CA ARG A 278 8.00 6.63 -8.33
C ARG A 278 7.06 7.38 -9.25
N TYR A 279 5.82 7.56 -8.82
CA TYR A 279 4.88 8.44 -9.48
C TYR A 279 4.94 9.86 -8.89
N HIS A 280 4.50 10.82 -9.67
CA HIS A 280 4.30 12.20 -9.26
C HIS A 280 2.92 12.67 -9.68
N ALA A 281 2.33 13.50 -8.83
CA ALA A 281 1.15 14.25 -9.21
C ALA A 281 1.47 15.24 -10.33
N THR A 282 0.45 15.58 -11.11
CA THR A 282 0.54 16.57 -12.19
C THR A 282 -0.64 17.54 -12.13
N LYS A 283 -0.46 18.74 -12.69
CA LYS A 283 -1.54 19.76 -12.72
C LYS A 283 -2.53 19.54 -13.87
N THR A 284 -2.19 18.66 -14.79
CA THR A 284 -2.97 18.32 -15.98
C THR A 284 -3.33 16.85 -15.93
N TYR A 285 -4.34 16.43 -16.69
CA TYR A 285 -4.68 15.02 -16.84
C TYR A 285 -3.42 14.14 -17.05
N PRO A 286 -3.27 13.00 -16.34
CA PRO A 286 -4.25 12.40 -15.44
C PRO A 286 -4.21 12.87 -13.98
N TYR A 287 -3.50 13.94 -13.62
CA TYR A 287 -3.39 14.53 -12.26
C TYR A 287 -2.69 13.67 -11.19
N ILE A 288 -2.74 12.35 -11.35
CA ILE A 288 -2.21 11.29 -10.48
C ILE A 288 -1.49 10.25 -11.35
N ASN A 289 -1.17 9.05 -10.83
CA ASN A 289 -0.57 7.98 -11.65
C ASN A 289 -1.51 7.58 -12.81
N GLY A 290 -0.97 7.59 -14.03
CA GLY A 290 -1.71 7.31 -15.27
C GLY A 290 -1.97 5.82 -15.54
N GLY A 291 -1.77 4.96 -14.55
CA GLY A 291 -1.81 3.51 -14.65
C GLY A 291 -0.89 2.82 -13.65
N MET A 292 -0.57 1.56 -13.93
CA MET A 292 0.32 0.72 -13.13
C MET A 292 1.55 0.36 -13.97
N ARG A 293 2.69 0.95 -13.61
CA ARG A 293 4.02 0.64 -14.10
C ARG A 293 4.53 -0.67 -13.51
N GLY A 294 4.14 -0.98 -12.27
CA GLY A 294 4.50 -2.23 -11.62
C GLY A 294 3.54 -3.38 -11.92
N VAL A 295 3.96 -4.57 -11.52
CA VAL A 295 3.18 -5.81 -11.66
C VAL A 295 1.95 -5.76 -10.76
N VAL A 296 0.77 -5.96 -11.37
CA VAL A 296 -0.51 -6.13 -10.68
C VAL A 296 -1.33 -7.21 -11.36
N GLU A 297 -2.21 -7.87 -10.60
CA GLU A 297 -3.30 -8.64 -11.20
C GLU A 297 -4.48 -7.70 -11.49
N VAL A 298 -5.16 -7.90 -12.63
CA VAL A 298 -6.38 -7.16 -12.98
C VAL A 298 -7.51 -8.14 -13.22
N ARG A 299 -8.63 -7.94 -12.53
CA ARG A 299 -9.85 -8.75 -12.68
C ARG A 299 -11.05 -7.84 -12.73
N GLY A 300 -11.93 -8.03 -13.72
CA GLY A 300 -13.18 -7.26 -13.82
C GLY A 300 -13.01 -5.74 -13.99
N GLY A 301 -11.85 -5.30 -14.49
CA GLY A 301 -11.55 -3.88 -14.75
C GLY A 301 -10.98 -3.11 -13.56
N GLN A 302 -10.46 -3.79 -12.53
CA GLN A 302 -9.81 -3.21 -11.34
C GLN A 302 -8.56 -4.02 -10.97
N VAL A 303 -7.62 -3.44 -10.22
CA VAL A 303 -6.52 -4.19 -9.58
C VAL A 303 -7.10 -5.26 -8.63
N ASP A 304 -6.46 -6.40 -8.45
CA ASP A 304 -6.88 -7.46 -7.52
C ASP A 304 -5.67 -7.99 -6.73
N PRO A 305 -5.81 -8.30 -5.43
CA PRO A 305 -6.99 -8.10 -4.58
C PRO A 305 -7.16 -6.64 -4.15
N GLN A 306 -8.39 -6.22 -3.87
CA GLN A 306 -8.68 -5.00 -3.11
C GLN A 306 -9.90 -5.20 -2.19
N PRO A 307 -10.05 -4.36 -1.15
CA PRO A 307 -11.18 -4.46 -0.25
C PRO A 307 -12.48 -4.03 -0.91
N ARG A 308 -13.60 -4.44 -0.31
CA ARG A 308 -14.95 -4.13 -0.77
C ARG A 308 -15.57 -3.03 0.08
N ALA A 309 -16.20 -2.07 -0.58
CA ALA A 309 -17.13 -1.14 0.06
C ALA A 309 -18.49 -1.82 0.26
N PHE A 310 -19.17 -1.50 1.35
CA PHE A 310 -20.48 -2.05 1.70
C PHE A 310 -21.51 -0.92 1.82
N PRO A 311 -22.44 -0.81 0.85
CA PRO A 311 -23.46 0.23 0.87
C PRO A 311 -24.34 0.08 2.12
N MET A 312 -24.57 1.18 2.83
CA MET A 312 -25.58 1.22 3.91
C MET A 312 -26.99 1.40 3.34
N ARG A 313 -27.11 2.15 2.23
CA ARG A 313 -28.37 2.47 1.57
C ARG A 313 -28.29 2.19 0.05
N PRO A 314 -29.43 2.14 -0.66
CA PRO A 314 -29.42 2.08 -2.11
C PRO A 314 -28.69 3.29 -2.72
N ALA A 315 -28.00 3.07 -3.83
CA ALA A 315 -27.37 4.16 -4.56
C ALA A 315 -28.43 5.16 -5.05
N GLY A 316 -28.19 6.45 -4.81
CA GLY A 316 -28.95 7.53 -5.43
C GLY A 316 -28.70 7.66 -6.94
N GLU A 317 -29.55 8.45 -7.57
CA GLU A 317 -29.50 8.75 -9.01
C GLU A 317 -28.80 10.09 -9.29
N PRO A 318 -28.27 10.32 -10.50
CA PRO A 318 -27.76 11.63 -10.91
C PRO A 318 -28.79 12.76 -10.73
N LEU A 319 -28.41 13.82 -9.99
CA LEU A 319 -29.23 15.01 -9.82
C LEU A 319 -28.70 16.15 -10.69
N ARG A 320 -29.21 16.22 -11.92
CA ARG A 320 -28.78 17.22 -12.92
C ARG A 320 -29.04 18.65 -12.43
N GLY A 321 -28.03 19.50 -12.55
CA GLY A 321 -28.10 20.92 -12.20
C GLY A 321 -28.01 21.20 -10.69
N ALA A 322 -27.67 20.20 -9.88
CA ALA A 322 -27.34 20.41 -8.48
C ALA A 322 -25.88 20.86 -8.32
N SER A 323 -25.64 21.79 -7.39
CA SER A 323 -24.29 22.20 -6.99
C SER A 323 -24.18 22.15 -5.47
N ILE A 324 -23.18 21.43 -4.95
CA ILE A 324 -22.94 21.32 -3.51
C ILE A 324 -22.20 22.58 -3.04
N THR A 325 -22.86 23.37 -2.19
CA THR A 325 -22.36 24.68 -1.75
C THR A 325 -21.71 24.63 -0.38
N ASN A 326 -22.10 23.67 0.47
CA ASN A 326 -21.50 23.50 1.78
C ASN A 326 -21.53 22.04 2.25
N PHE A 327 -20.57 21.68 3.09
CA PHE A 327 -20.50 20.41 3.79
C PHE A 327 -19.91 20.64 5.17
N SER A 328 -20.59 20.22 6.23
CA SER A 328 -20.13 20.37 7.61
C SER A 328 -20.27 19.07 8.39
N ALA A 329 -19.52 18.96 9.48
CA ALA A 329 -19.55 17.84 10.41
C ALA A 329 -19.96 18.35 11.81
N PRO A 330 -21.27 18.48 12.10
CA PRO A 330 -21.73 18.96 13.42
C PRO A 330 -21.24 18.12 14.60
N SER A 331 -20.94 16.84 14.37
CA SER A 331 -20.27 15.97 15.34
C SER A 331 -19.49 14.88 14.61
N GLU A 332 -18.72 14.06 15.34
CA GLU A 332 -17.84 13.01 14.77
C GLU A 332 -18.55 12.06 13.78
N ASN A 333 -19.81 11.71 14.05
CA ASN A 333 -20.60 10.77 13.23
C ASN A 333 -21.85 11.44 12.65
N SER A 334 -21.84 12.76 12.45
CA SER A 334 -22.96 13.51 11.90
C SER A 334 -22.47 14.55 10.92
N PHE A 335 -23.17 14.66 9.80
CA PHE A 335 -22.81 15.52 8.69
C PHE A 335 -24.03 16.24 8.14
N LYS A 336 -23.78 17.41 7.57
CA LYS A 336 -24.77 18.19 6.85
C LYS A 336 -24.21 18.62 5.50
N LEU A 337 -24.90 18.22 4.45
CA LEU A 337 -24.63 18.62 3.07
C LEU A 337 -25.68 19.63 2.64
N THR A 338 -25.24 20.80 2.16
CA THR A 338 -26.10 21.83 1.57
C THR A 338 -25.82 21.92 0.09
N TYR A 339 -26.88 21.93 -0.72
CA TYR A 339 -26.76 22.05 -2.17
C TYR A 339 -27.86 22.94 -2.73
N GLU A 340 -27.58 23.56 -3.87
CA GLU A 340 -28.55 24.30 -4.66
C GLU A 340 -28.99 23.47 -5.85
N VAL A 341 -30.29 23.47 -6.13
CA VAL A 341 -30.85 22.89 -7.36
C VAL A 341 -32.07 23.71 -7.78
N ARG A 342 -32.13 24.10 -9.06
CA ARG A 342 -33.22 24.96 -9.59
C ARG A 342 -33.44 26.24 -8.78
N ARG A 343 -32.36 26.85 -8.24
CA ARG A 343 -32.37 28.06 -7.39
C ARG A 343 -32.99 27.88 -6.00
N SER A 344 -33.25 26.65 -5.56
CA SER A 344 -33.67 26.34 -4.19
C SER A 344 -32.51 25.71 -3.42
N THR A 345 -32.34 26.15 -2.18
CA THR A 345 -31.37 25.56 -1.24
C THR A 345 -32.00 24.37 -0.54
N ARG A 346 -31.27 23.24 -0.52
CA ARG A 346 -31.68 21.98 0.08
C ARG A 346 -30.61 21.44 0.99
N THR A 347 -31.01 20.56 1.91
CA THR A 347 -30.04 19.92 2.82
C THR A 347 -30.26 18.43 2.97
N ILE A 348 -29.17 17.72 3.22
CA ILE A 348 -29.17 16.35 3.74
C ILE A 348 -28.40 16.38 5.05
N GLU A 349 -29.10 16.12 6.14
CA GLU A 349 -28.49 15.86 7.43
C GLU A 349 -28.47 14.36 7.64
N TYR A 350 -27.32 13.81 8.00
CA TYR A 350 -27.22 12.38 8.23
C TYR A 350 -26.22 12.05 9.32
N SER A 351 -26.49 10.98 10.04
CA SER A 351 -25.62 10.49 11.11
C SER A 351 -25.66 8.97 11.15
N TRP A 352 -24.66 8.38 11.81
CA TRP A 352 -24.67 6.96 12.08
C TRP A 352 -24.27 6.63 13.51
N THR A 353 -24.72 5.48 13.97
CA THR A 353 -24.43 4.93 15.29
C THR A 353 -23.37 3.83 15.19
N LYS A 354 -22.84 3.41 16.35
CA LYS A 354 -21.79 2.36 16.42
C LYS A 354 -22.26 0.99 15.91
N ASP A 355 -23.54 0.69 16.03
CA ASP A 355 -24.20 -0.50 15.47
C ASP A 355 -24.40 -0.43 13.95
N GLY A 356 -23.99 0.65 13.30
CA GLY A 356 -24.06 0.80 11.85
C GLY A 356 -25.44 1.21 11.33
N THR A 357 -26.32 1.73 12.21
CA THR A 357 -27.58 2.34 11.81
C THR A 357 -27.31 3.77 11.35
N ALA A 358 -27.66 4.11 10.11
CA ALA A 358 -27.54 5.44 9.55
C ALA A 358 -28.92 6.07 9.36
N LYS A 359 -29.09 7.30 9.86
CA LYS A 359 -30.31 8.10 9.72
C LYS A 359 -30.04 9.27 8.78
N PHE A 360 -30.95 9.51 7.85
CA PHE A 360 -30.92 10.61 6.89
C PHE A 360 -32.17 11.46 7.04
N ILE A 361 -32.00 12.77 6.96
CA ILE A 361 -33.07 13.77 6.96
C ILE A 361 -32.84 14.64 5.73
N TYR A 362 -33.73 14.51 4.76
CA TYR A 362 -33.73 15.28 3.53
C TYR A 362 -34.70 16.46 3.70
N ASP A 363 -34.20 17.68 3.53
CA ASP A 363 -34.97 18.92 3.53
C ASP A 363 -35.01 19.44 2.09
N ASP A 364 -36.23 19.57 1.54
CA ASP A 364 -36.44 20.01 0.16
C ASP A 364 -36.36 21.53 -0.05
N GLY A 365 -36.21 22.28 1.05
CA GLY A 365 -36.13 23.75 1.06
C GLY A 365 -37.51 24.44 1.16
N ASP A 366 -38.61 23.70 1.04
CA ASP A 366 -39.99 24.21 1.01
C ASP A 366 -40.76 23.85 2.30
N GLY A 367 -40.02 23.46 3.35
CA GLY A 367 -40.57 23.07 4.65
C GLY A 367 -40.92 21.59 4.78
N ASN A 368 -40.77 20.78 3.72
CA ASN A 368 -40.98 19.34 3.83
C ASN A 368 -39.68 18.63 4.19
N LYS A 369 -39.79 17.69 5.12
CA LYS A 369 -38.68 16.82 5.53
C LYS A 369 -39.03 15.36 5.36
N LYS A 370 -38.13 14.59 4.75
CA LYS A 370 -38.20 13.13 4.66
C LYS A 370 -37.12 12.53 5.54
N THR A 371 -37.49 11.61 6.41
CA THR A 371 -36.52 10.84 7.20
C THR A 371 -36.43 9.41 6.68
N GLU A 372 -35.21 8.91 6.53
CA GLU A 372 -34.92 7.52 6.16
C GLU A 372 -33.91 6.92 7.15
N THR A 373 -34.05 5.64 7.45
CA THR A 373 -33.13 4.92 8.33
C THR A 373 -32.69 3.64 7.65
N TYR A 374 -31.39 3.38 7.72
CA TYR A 374 -30.73 2.24 7.10
C TYR A 374 -29.85 1.53 8.12
N LEU A 375 -29.71 0.21 7.98
CA LEU A 375 -28.77 -0.58 8.77
C LEU A 375 -27.75 -1.18 7.80
N ARG A 376 -26.46 -0.99 8.10
CA ARG A 376 -25.38 -1.65 7.34
C ARG A 376 -25.59 -3.16 7.39
N ARG A 377 -25.87 -3.77 6.24
CA ARG A 377 -25.85 -5.22 6.10
C ARG A 377 -24.39 -5.64 6.04
N GLU A 378 -23.91 -6.38 7.04
CA GLU A 378 -22.64 -7.10 6.89
C GLU A 378 -22.78 -8.02 5.67
N GLY A 379 -21.96 -7.78 4.65
CA GLY A 379 -21.96 -8.63 3.48
C GLY A 379 -21.53 -10.02 3.90
N LYS A 380 -22.40 -11.02 3.79
CA LYS A 380 -21.95 -12.42 3.72
C LYS A 380 -20.91 -12.47 2.60
N ASP A 381 -19.72 -12.97 2.90
CA ASP A 381 -18.63 -13.24 1.96
C ASP A 381 -19.11 -14.14 0.80
N LYS A 382 -19.87 -13.59 -0.14
CA LYS A 382 -20.10 -14.23 -1.44
C LYS A 382 -18.91 -13.82 -2.30
N LYS A 383 -17.85 -14.61 -2.24
CA LYS A 383 -16.74 -14.50 -3.18
C LYS A 383 -17.11 -14.97 -4.59
N ASP A 384 -18.22 -15.69 -4.78
CA ASP A 384 -18.51 -16.36 -6.06
C ASP A 384 -19.92 -16.05 -6.59
N GLY A 385 -20.15 -14.82 -7.04
CA GLY A 385 -21.28 -14.53 -7.93
C GLY A 385 -20.86 -14.80 -9.38
N PRO A 386 -21.57 -15.65 -10.16
CA PRO A 386 -21.20 -15.89 -11.55
C PRO A 386 -21.26 -14.57 -12.35
N PRO A 387 -20.38 -14.40 -13.35
CA PRO A 387 -20.35 -13.18 -14.15
C PRO A 387 -21.73 -12.92 -14.78
N PRO A 388 -22.14 -11.64 -14.91
CA PRO A 388 -23.40 -11.31 -15.53
C PRO A 388 -23.46 -11.88 -16.94
N LYS A 389 -24.50 -12.67 -17.23
CA LYS A 389 -24.78 -13.13 -18.58
C LYS A 389 -24.98 -11.90 -19.46
N LYS A 390 -24.15 -11.77 -20.49
CA LYS A 390 -24.38 -10.82 -21.58
C LYS A 390 -25.63 -11.29 -22.32
N ASN A 391 -26.64 -10.43 -22.39
CA ASN A 391 -27.66 -10.49 -23.45
C ASN A 391 -27.15 -9.70 -24.65
#